data_AF-A0A5N5ISP2-F1
#
_entry.id   AF-A0A5N5ISP2-F1
#
_cell.length_a   1.000
_cell.length_b   1.000
_cell.length_c   1.000
_cell.angle_alpha   90.00
_cell.angle_beta   90.00
_cell.angle_gamma   90.00
#
_symmetry.space_group_name_H-M   'P 1'
#
loop_
_entity.id
_entity.type
_entity.pdbx_description
1 polymer ?
#
loop_
_entity_poly.entity_id
_entity_poly.type
_entity_poly.pdbx_seq_one_letter_code
_entity_poly.pdbx_strand_id
1 'polypeptide(L)'
;MFSLLFETVNFNWLYSGNANPAMKRACIDLEYSLRPRITKFLLTRVDGECCGDFSCYHFDVDVKRNWVWISEKTPKECIKKILPDFDIEINGANVPSVA
;
A
#
# COMPACT_ATOMS: atom_id res chain seq x y z
N MET A 1 -2.84 8.00 -25.79
CA MET A 1 -1.64 8.50 -25.09
C MET A 1 -1.89 8.29 -23.60
N PHE A 2 -1.54 7.11 -23.08
CA PHE A 2 -1.74 6.73 -21.68
C PHE A 2 -0.61 7.33 -20.84
N SER A 3 -0.73 8.61 -20.48
CA SER A 3 0.23 9.26 -19.58
C SER A 3 0.00 8.78 -18.13
N LEU A 4 0.88 7.88 -17.70
CA LEU A 4 1.68 7.98 -16.47
C LEU A 4 1.06 8.76 -15.28
N LEU A 5 0.37 8.05 -14.38
CA LEU A 5 0.19 8.44 -12.97
C LEU A 5 0.34 7.20 -12.07
N PHE A 6 1.36 6.37 -12.30
CA PHE A 6 1.58 5.12 -11.54
C PHE A 6 2.53 5.25 -10.34
N GLU A 7 3.00 6.45 -10.01
CA GLU A 7 3.98 6.70 -8.93
C GLU A 7 3.44 7.40 -7.68
N THR A 8 2.13 7.42 -7.43
CA THR A 8 1.65 8.29 -6.36
C THR A 8 1.73 7.62 -4.97
N VAL A 9 1.37 6.35 -4.84
CA VAL A 9 1.48 5.69 -3.52
C VAL A 9 2.92 5.28 -3.19
N ASN A 10 3.27 5.37 -1.91
CA ASN A 10 4.61 5.09 -1.40
C ASN A 10 4.66 3.76 -0.65
N PHE A 11 5.60 2.88 -1.00
CA PHE A 11 5.84 1.62 -0.28
C PHE A 11 7.12 1.69 0.54
N ASN A 12 7.00 1.47 1.84
CA ASN A 12 8.12 1.24 2.74
C ASN A 12 8.33 -0.28 2.86
N TRP A 13 9.33 -0.81 2.18
CA TRP A 13 9.62 -2.24 2.18
C TRP A 13 10.29 -2.68 3.48
N LEU A 14 9.63 -3.54 4.26
CA LEU A 14 10.15 -4.15 5.48
C LEU A 14 10.81 -5.49 5.14
N TYR A 15 12.14 -5.51 5.18
CA TYR A 15 12.94 -6.73 4.98
C TYR A 15 13.74 -7.06 6.25
N SER A 16 13.65 -8.31 6.70
CA SER A 16 14.52 -8.84 7.76
C SER A 16 15.63 -9.70 7.14
N GLY A 17 16.80 -9.12 6.88
CA GLY A 17 18.00 -9.84 6.42
C GLY A 17 18.69 -9.24 5.19
N ASN A 18 19.73 -9.94 4.71
CA ASN A 18 20.61 -9.48 3.63
C ASN A 18 19.89 -9.47 2.27
N ALA A 19 20.04 -8.40 1.49
CA ALA A 19 19.33 -8.17 0.22
C ALA A 19 19.80 -9.11 -0.91
N ASN A 20 19.34 -10.36 -0.90
CA ASN A 20 19.59 -11.33 -1.96
C ASN A 20 18.78 -10.97 -3.23
N PRO A 21 19.30 -11.15 -4.46
CA PRO A 21 18.55 -11.00 -5.72
C PRO A 21 17.15 -11.65 -5.75
N ALA A 22 16.95 -12.79 -5.09
CA ALA A 22 15.62 -13.40 -4.98
C ALA A 22 14.61 -12.50 -4.23
N MET A 23 15.08 -11.78 -3.20
CA MET A 23 14.27 -10.86 -2.40
C MET A 23 13.90 -9.60 -3.20
N LYS A 24 14.83 -9.08 -4.03
CA LYS A 24 14.53 -7.98 -4.95
C LYS A 24 13.43 -8.35 -5.94
N ARG A 25 13.49 -9.57 -6.49
CA ARG A 25 12.45 -10.06 -7.40
C ARG A 25 11.09 -10.18 -6.70
N ALA A 26 11.06 -10.71 -5.48
CA ALA A 26 9.85 -10.78 -4.68
C ALA A 26 9.23 -9.40 -4.40
N CYS A 27 10.06 -8.37 -4.10
CA CYS A 27 9.55 -7.00 -3.96
C CYS A 27 8.93 -6.47 -5.25
N ILE A 28 9.60 -6.69 -6.39
CA ILE A 28 9.08 -6.26 -7.70
C ILE A 28 7.73 -6.93 -7.98
N ASP A 29 7.65 -8.25 -7.84
CA ASP A 29 6.43 -9.01 -8.09
C ASP A 29 5.28 -8.55 -7.16
N LEU A 30 5.59 -8.29 -5.89
CA LEU A 30 4.64 -7.73 -4.93
C LEU A 30 4.20 -6.32 -5.30
N GLU A 31 5.12 -5.44 -5.72
CA GLU A 31 4.79 -4.08 -6.13
C GLU A 31 3.83 -4.07 -7.32
N TYR A 32 4.09 -4.91 -8.32
CA TYR A 32 3.22 -5.10 -9.48
C TYR A 32 1.83 -5.59 -9.09
N SER A 33 1.70 -6.41 -8.04
CA SER A 33 0.42 -6.88 -7.53
C SER A 33 -0.30 -5.82 -6.69
N LEU A 34 0.43 -5.12 -5.82
CA LEU A 34 -0.13 -4.23 -4.81
C LEU A 34 -0.55 -2.89 -5.40
N ARG A 35 0.26 -2.28 -6.28
CA ARG A 35 -0.06 -0.97 -6.90
C ARG A 35 -1.47 -0.92 -7.49
N PRO A 36 -1.87 -1.80 -8.42
CA PRO A 36 -3.20 -1.72 -9.04
C PRO A 36 -4.33 -1.95 -8.02
N ARG A 37 -4.12 -2.83 -7.03
CA ARG A 37 -5.13 -3.13 -6.00
C ARG A 37 -5.35 -1.95 -5.07
N ILE A 38 -4.27 -1.36 -4.57
CA ILE A 38 -4.32 -0.21 -3.67
C ILE A 38 -4.87 1.01 -4.40
N THR A 39 -4.41 1.29 -5.62
CA THR A 39 -4.94 2.41 -6.42
C THR A 39 -6.45 2.26 -6.66
N LYS A 40 -6.91 1.05 -7.03
CA LYS A 40 -8.35 0.79 -7.20
C LYS A 40 -9.13 1.00 -5.91
N PHE A 41 -8.60 0.54 -4.79
CA PHE A 41 -9.22 0.70 -3.49
C PHE A 41 -9.32 2.18 -3.09
N LEU A 42 -8.25 2.97 -3.28
CA LEU A 42 -8.25 4.41 -2.99
C LEU A 42 -9.23 5.17 -3.90
N LEU A 43 -9.26 4.89 -5.21
CA LEU A 43 -10.24 5.50 -6.12
C LEU A 43 -11.68 5.24 -5.66
N THR A 44 -11.97 4.03 -5.16
CA THR A 44 -13.32 3.64 -4.74
C THR A 44 -13.73 4.28 -3.41
N ARG A 45 -12.78 4.55 -2.51
CA ARG A 45 -13.07 4.97 -1.13
C ARG A 45 -12.91 6.47 -0.89
N VAL A 46 -11.99 7.11 -1.60
CA VAL A 46 -11.60 8.49 -1.30
C VAL A 46 -11.75 9.43 -2.49
N ASP A 47 -11.86 8.92 -3.73
CA ASP A 47 -12.09 9.71 -4.96
C ASP A 47 -11.24 11.01 -5.05
N GLY A 48 -9.98 10.95 -4.59
CA GLY A 48 -9.06 12.10 -4.59
C GLY A 48 -9.16 13.06 -3.39
N GLU A 49 -10.06 12.81 -2.44
CA GLU A 49 -10.04 13.51 -1.15
C GLU A 49 -8.79 13.11 -0.34
N CYS A 50 -8.20 14.06 0.40
CA CYS A 50 -6.91 14.05 1.10
C CYS A 50 -5.68 14.51 0.31
N CYS A 51 -5.46 13.95 -0.87
CA CYS A 51 -4.36 14.35 -1.76
C CYS A 51 -4.78 13.97 -3.18
N GLY A 52 -4.93 14.98 -4.04
CA GLY A 52 -5.55 14.83 -5.37
C GLY A 52 -4.85 13.85 -6.31
N ASP A 53 -3.63 13.40 -5.96
CA ASP A 53 -2.87 12.40 -6.70
C ASP A 53 -2.63 11.09 -5.91
N PHE A 54 -3.01 10.98 -4.63
CA PHE A 54 -2.65 9.87 -3.72
C PHE A 54 -1.19 9.84 -3.23
N SER A 55 -0.41 10.90 -3.47
CA SER A 55 0.99 11.01 -3.01
C SER A 55 1.19 10.89 -1.50
N CYS A 56 0.16 11.26 -0.72
CA CYS A 56 0.19 11.25 0.72
C CYS A 56 -0.04 9.86 1.35
N TYR A 57 -0.33 8.84 0.57
CA TYR A 57 -0.54 7.48 1.07
C TYR A 57 0.78 6.71 1.11
N HIS A 58 1.15 6.29 2.32
CA HIS A 58 2.32 5.49 2.61
C HIS A 58 1.88 4.15 3.18
N PHE A 59 2.49 3.07 2.69
CA PHE A 59 2.18 1.70 3.11
C PHE A 59 3.45 0.98 3.52
N ASP A 60 3.44 0.34 4.68
CA ASP A 60 4.53 -0.53 5.12
C ASP A 60 4.26 -1.95 4.62
N VAL A 61 5.23 -2.58 3.94
CA VAL A 61 5.05 -3.88 3.29
C VAL A 61 6.04 -4.89 3.86
N ASP A 62 5.55 -5.89 4.60
CA ASP A 62 6.35 -7.04 5.03
C ASP A 62 6.32 -8.10 3.94
N VAL A 63 7.44 -8.21 3.23
CA VAL A 63 7.64 -9.13 2.11
C VAL A 63 7.59 -10.59 2.58
N LYS A 64 8.04 -10.89 3.80
CA LYS A 64 8.06 -12.27 4.32
C LYS A 64 6.67 -12.72 4.73
N ARG A 65 5.90 -11.85 5.38
CA ARG A 65 4.53 -12.14 5.82
C ARG A 65 3.50 -11.91 4.71
N ASN A 66 3.91 -11.30 3.60
CA ASN A 66 3.04 -10.84 2.53
C ASN A 66 1.88 -9.99 3.09
N TRP A 67 2.25 -9.02 3.92
CA TRP A 67 1.30 -8.19 4.65
C TRP A 67 1.57 -6.71 4.42
N VAL A 68 0.50 -5.92 4.30
CA VAL A 68 0.56 -4.47 4.10
C VAL A 68 -0.12 -3.74 5.24
N TRP A 69 0.55 -2.73 5.81
CA TRP A 69 -0.02 -1.81 6.78
C TRP A 69 -0.15 -0.42 6.17
N ILE A 70 -1.12 0.36 6.66
CA ILE A 70 -1.15 1.81 6.40
C ILE A 70 -0.11 2.45 7.31
N SER A 71 0.89 3.10 6.73
CA SER A 71 1.97 3.71 7.48
C SER A 71 1.49 4.95 8.24
N GLU A 72 2.04 5.18 9.43
CA GLU A 72 1.79 6.39 10.23
C GLU A 72 2.19 7.68 9.51
N LYS A 73 2.99 7.59 8.45
CA LYS A 73 3.32 8.72 7.56
C LYS A 73 2.12 9.20 6.75
N THR A 74 1.08 8.37 6.59
CA THR A 74 -0.16 8.77 5.94
C THR A 74 -0.94 9.73 6.84
N PRO A 75 -1.47 10.87 6.33
CA PRO A 75 -2.22 11.79 7.17
C PRO A 75 -3.41 11.11 7.86
N LYS A 76 -3.59 11.39 9.17
CA LYS A 76 -4.56 10.69 10.03
C LYS A 76 -6.00 10.73 9.51
N GLU A 77 -6.40 11.82 8.87
CA GLU A 77 -7.74 11.96 8.29
C GLU A 77 -7.97 10.97 7.15
N CYS A 78 -6.92 10.68 6.37
CA CYS A 78 -6.96 9.73 5.26
C CYS A 78 -6.95 8.30 5.77
N ILE A 79 -6.12 8.02 6.79
CA ILE A 79 -6.12 6.72 7.48
C ILE A 79 -7.54 6.37 7.93
N LYS A 80 -8.23 7.28 8.64
CA LYS A 80 -9.59 7.05 9.14
C LYS A 80 -10.60 6.66 8.05
N LYS A 81 -10.44 7.20 6.84
CA LYS A 81 -11.35 6.91 5.71
C LYS A 81 -11.15 5.50 5.15
N ILE A 82 -9.93 5.00 5.16
CA ILE A 82 -9.60 3.73 4.50
C ILE A 82 -9.44 2.55 5.47
N LEU A 83 -9.08 2.81 6.71
CA LEU A 83 -8.79 1.80 7.73
C LEU A 83 -9.89 0.73 7.89
N PRO A 84 -11.21 1.05 7.88
CA PRO A 84 -12.25 0.07 8.16
C PRO A 84 -12.28 -1.11 7.18
N ASP A 85 -11.90 -0.87 5.93
CA ASP A 85 -12.01 -1.85 4.84
C ASP A 85 -10.65 -2.32 4.33
N PHE A 86 -9.55 -1.66 4.72
CA PHE A 86 -8.24 -1.87 4.12
C PHE A 86 -7.73 -3.31 4.29
N ASP A 87 -7.76 -3.85 5.51
CA ASP A 87 -7.22 -5.20 5.77
C ASP A 87 -8.01 -6.28 5.04
N ILE A 88 -9.33 -6.13 4.94
CA ILE A 88 -10.20 -7.06 4.22
C ILE A 88 -9.87 -7.04 2.72
N GLU A 89 -9.75 -5.86 2.13
CA GLU A 89 -9.58 -5.70 0.68
C GLU A 89 -8.14 -5.98 0.20
N ILE A 90 -7.14 -5.56 0.98
CA ILE A 90 -5.73 -5.63 0.60
C ILE A 90 -5.07 -6.90 1.14
N ASN A 91 -5.30 -7.23 2.42
CA ASN A 91 -4.67 -8.40 3.06
C ASN A 91 -5.57 -9.66 2.99
N GLY A 92 -6.86 -9.53 2.65
CA GLY A 92 -7.77 -10.66 2.52
C GLY A 92 -8.15 -11.29 3.87
N ALA A 93 -7.91 -10.59 4.98
CA ALA A 93 -8.14 -11.10 6.32
C ALA A 93 -8.69 -10.01 7.24
N ASN A 94 -9.62 -10.38 8.14
CA ASN A 94 -10.28 -9.47 9.07
C ASN A 94 -9.51 -9.31 10.40
N VAL A 95 -8.19 -9.54 10.38
CA VAL A 95 -7.35 -9.47 11.57
C VAL A 95 -6.74 -8.07 11.61
N PRO A 96 -7.11 -7.23 12.60
CA PRO A 96 -6.68 -5.83 12.61
C PRO A 96 -5.17 -5.79 12.78
N SER A 97 -4.51 -5.31 11.74
CA SER A 97 -3.07 -5.14 11.75
C SER A 97 -2.76 -3.74 12.24
N VAL A 98 -2.74 -3.59 13.56
CA VAL A 98 -2.17 -2.40 14.21
C VAL A 98 -0.74 -2.76 14.61
N ALA A 99 0.21 -2.02 14.07
CA ALA A 99 1.56 -1.91 14.59
C ALA A 99 1.63 -0.67 15.49
#